data_AF-A0A9D2H999-F1
#
_entry.id   AF-A0A9D2H999-F1
#
_cell.length_a   1.000
_cell.length_b   1.000
_cell.length_c   1.000
_cell.angle_alpha   90.00
_cell.angle_beta   90.00
_cell.angle_gamma   90.00
#
_symmetry.space_group_name_H-M   'P 1'
#
loop_
_entity.id
_entity.type
_entity.pdbx_description
1 polymer ?
#
loop_
_entity_poly.entity_id
_entity_poly.type
_entity_poly.pdbx_seq_one_letter_code
_entity_poly.pdbx_strand_id
1 'polypeptide(L)'
;MIRECTQEDIEMITSYLKDEPYGRMILTAVNEFGFQERFQTVYIDVTNTESGEVKLNGVYLFLYRSIILFSKENHVDIDFLEQWMGISAPDKVAGREDNVNIVSWLLTDYNMETGVTHPGITDGDSILLECLKGAEYEGDWALLTR
;
A
#
# COMPACT_ATOMS: atom_id res chain seq x y z
N MET A 1 -7.09 3.03 13.75
CA MET A 1 -6.38 1.97 14.50
C MET A 1 -5.78 1.04 13.47
N ILE A 2 -4.45 0.91 13.49
CA ILE A 2 -3.76 0.02 12.56
C ILE A 2 -3.73 -1.39 13.13
N ARG A 3 -4.07 -2.38 12.30
CA ARG A 3 -3.84 -3.80 12.61
C ARG A 3 -3.49 -4.58 11.36
N GLU A 4 -2.88 -5.74 11.57
CA GLU A 4 -2.60 -6.69 10.50
C GLU A 4 -3.92 -7.26 9.94
N CYS A 5 -3.97 -7.36 8.63
CA CYS A 5 -5.11 -7.86 7.88
C CYS A 5 -5.07 -9.40 7.87
N THR A 6 -6.24 -10.02 7.99
CA THR A 6 -6.39 -11.47 8.01
C THR A 6 -7.39 -11.92 6.95
N GLN A 7 -7.55 -13.24 6.81
CA GLN A 7 -8.53 -13.81 5.87
C GLN A 7 -9.97 -13.32 6.13
N GLU A 8 -10.31 -13.00 7.38
CA GLU A 8 -11.64 -12.49 7.76
C GLU A 8 -11.92 -11.09 7.19
N ASP A 9 -10.87 -10.33 6.85
CA ASP A 9 -10.97 -8.96 6.36
C ASP A 9 -11.11 -8.86 4.84
N ILE A 10 -11.00 -9.99 4.12
CA ILE A 10 -10.90 -10.02 2.65
C ILE A 10 -12.08 -9.34 1.96
N GLU A 11 -13.30 -9.55 2.45
CA GLU A 11 -14.51 -8.97 1.87
C GLU A 11 -14.51 -7.44 2.01
N MET A 12 -14.13 -6.94 3.20
CA MET A 12 -14.05 -5.51 3.50
C MET A 12 -13.00 -4.82 2.63
N ILE A 13 -11.77 -5.36 2.58
CA ILE A 13 -10.70 -4.75 1.79
C ILE A 13 -11.00 -4.83 0.29
N THR A 14 -11.63 -5.91 -0.19
CA THR A 14 -12.03 -6.06 -1.59
C THR A 14 -13.03 -4.98 -1.99
N SER A 15 -14.04 -4.73 -1.15
CA SER A 15 -15.00 -3.66 -1.42
C SER A 15 -14.35 -2.28 -1.42
N TYR A 16 -13.34 -2.05 -0.59
CA TYR A 16 -12.65 -0.76 -0.48
C TYR A 16 -11.68 -0.49 -1.64
N LEU A 17 -10.95 -1.50 -2.08
CA LEU A 17 -9.80 -1.38 -2.98
C LEU A 17 -10.13 -1.53 -4.48
N LYS A 18 -11.29 -2.08 -4.84
CA LYS A 18 -11.63 -2.44 -6.23
C LYS A 18 -11.69 -1.28 -7.23
N ASP A 19 -11.97 -0.06 -6.76
CA ASP A 19 -12.35 1.06 -7.64
C ASP A 19 -11.14 1.75 -8.30
N GLU A 20 -10.01 1.82 -7.59
CA GLU A 20 -8.82 2.58 -8.03
C GLU A 20 -7.65 1.64 -8.38
N PRO A 21 -6.77 2.02 -9.34
CA PRO A 21 -5.64 1.18 -9.77
C PRO A 21 -4.72 0.81 -8.60
N TYR A 22 -4.50 1.76 -7.68
CA TYR A 22 -3.71 1.57 -6.46
C TYR A 22 -4.26 0.41 -5.61
N GLY A 23 -5.56 0.43 -5.37
CA GLY A 23 -6.23 -0.61 -4.59
C GLY A 23 -6.31 -1.95 -5.33
N ARG A 24 -6.56 -1.94 -6.64
CA ARG A 24 -6.57 -3.17 -7.46
C ARG A 24 -5.22 -3.89 -7.45
N MET A 25 -4.12 -3.15 -7.46
CA MET A 25 -2.78 -3.74 -7.34
C MET A 25 -2.60 -4.43 -5.97
N ILE A 26 -3.02 -3.76 -4.88
CA ILE A 26 -3.00 -4.36 -3.54
C ILE A 26 -3.84 -5.64 -3.50
N LEU A 27 -5.07 -5.61 -4.04
CA LEU A 27 -5.93 -6.80 -4.08
C LEU A 27 -5.33 -7.93 -4.88
N THR A 28 -4.65 -7.65 -5.98
CA THR A 28 -4.03 -8.69 -6.80
C THR A 28 -2.92 -9.38 -6.02
N ALA A 29 -2.06 -8.63 -5.34
CA ALA A 29 -1.01 -9.20 -4.49
C ALA A 29 -1.59 -10.04 -3.34
N VAL A 30 -2.67 -9.57 -2.71
CA VAL A 30 -3.38 -10.33 -1.67
C VAL A 30 -3.98 -11.62 -2.21
N ASN A 31 -4.62 -11.59 -3.38
CA ASN A 31 -5.23 -12.78 -3.98
C ASN A 31 -4.19 -13.80 -4.46
N GLU A 32 -3.02 -13.34 -4.91
CA GLU A 32 -1.94 -14.20 -5.39
C GLU A 32 -1.17 -14.85 -4.24
N PHE A 33 -0.82 -14.08 -3.21
CA PHE A 33 0.10 -14.53 -2.14
C PHE A 33 -0.59 -14.79 -0.80
N GLY A 34 -1.81 -14.32 -0.58
CA GLY A 34 -2.52 -14.42 0.70
C GLY A 34 -1.91 -13.55 1.81
N PHE A 35 -2.13 -13.94 3.06
CA PHE A 35 -1.70 -13.16 4.24
C PHE A 35 -0.59 -13.82 5.08
N GLN A 36 -0.12 -15.01 4.69
CA GLN A 36 0.81 -15.81 5.53
C GLN A 36 2.26 -15.77 5.03
N GLU A 37 2.52 -15.12 3.90
CA GLU A 37 3.85 -15.05 3.31
C GLU A 37 4.77 -14.10 4.07
N ARG A 38 6.04 -14.44 4.21
CA ARG A 38 6.99 -13.60 4.97
C ARG A 38 7.40 -12.33 4.25
N PHE A 39 7.30 -12.34 2.92
CA PHE A 39 7.64 -11.20 2.07
C PHE A 39 6.43 -10.29 1.82
N GLN A 40 5.24 -10.64 2.31
CA GLN A 40 4.03 -9.86 2.16
C GLN A 40 3.35 -9.66 3.51
N THR A 41 3.03 -8.43 3.87
CA THR A 41 2.19 -8.14 5.03
C THR A 41 1.25 -7.00 4.69
N VAL A 42 -0.02 -7.15 5.07
CA VAL A 42 -1.04 -6.14 4.80
C VAL A 42 -1.53 -5.58 6.12
N TYR A 43 -1.48 -4.28 6.24
CA TYR A 43 -2.03 -3.53 7.37
C TYR A 43 -3.23 -2.73 6.92
N ILE A 44 -4.22 -2.65 7.79
CA ILE A 44 -5.43 -1.87 7.58
C ILE A 44 -5.58 -0.84 8.69
N ASP A 45 -5.92 0.39 8.30
CA ASP A 45 -6.38 1.41 9.24
C ASP A 45 -7.89 1.37 9.34
N VAL A 46 -8.40 1.04 10.53
CA VAL A 46 -9.83 0.99 10.81
C VAL A 46 -10.22 1.91 11.96
N THR A 47 -11.40 2.52 11.85
CA THR A 47 -12.05 3.24 12.94
C THR A 47 -13.38 2.58 13.25
N ASN A 48 -13.62 2.33 14.54
CA ASN A 48 -14.93 1.89 15.02
C ASN A 48 -15.84 3.11 15.13
N THR A 49 -16.96 3.09 14.42
CA THR A 49 -17.97 4.13 14.55
C THR A 49 -18.76 3.96 15.86
N GLU A 50 -19.48 5.01 16.28
CA GLU A 50 -20.37 4.95 17.45
C GLU A 50 -21.49 3.89 17.30
N SER A 51 -21.82 3.50 16.07
CA SER A 51 -22.76 2.41 15.76
C SER A 51 -22.15 1.00 15.86
N GLY A 52 -20.85 0.87 16.14
CA GLY A 52 -20.14 -0.40 16.19
C GLY A 52 -19.73 -0.95 14.83
N GLU A 53 -19.91 -0.18 13.75
CA GLU A 53 -19.45 -0.56 12.41
C GLU A 53 -17.95 -0.25 12.25
N VAL A 54 -17.24 -1.17 11.61
CA VAL A 54 -15.82 -1.00 11.31
C VAL A 54 -15.70 -0.25 9.98
N LYS A 55 -15.18 0.98 10.02
CA LYS A 55 -14.86 1.75 8.83
C LYS A 55 -13.39 1.59 8.47
N LEU A 56 -13.11 1.15 7.25
CA LEU A 56 -11.76 1.10 6.69
C LEU A 56 -11.36 2.48 6.14
N ASN A 57 -10.25 3.03 6.60
CA ASN A 57 -9.74 4.34 6.22
C ASN A 57 -8.54 4.24 5.27
N GLY A 58 -7.73 3.19 5.37
CA GLY A 58 -6.57 2.99 4.52
C GLY A 58 -6.04 1.56 4.57
N VAL A 59 -5.26 1.20 3.54
CA VAL A 59 -4.60 -0.10 3.42
C VAL A 59 -3.14 0.12 3.04
N TYR A 60 -2.24 -0.60 3.70
CA TYR A 60 -0.80 -0.57 3.50
C TYR A 60 -0.32 -1.99 3.20
N LEU A 61 0.18 -2.21 1.99
CA LEU A 61 0.78 -3.46 1.55
C LEU A 61 2.30 -3.31 1.59
N PHE A 62 2.94 -4.09 2.45
CA PHE A 62 4.38 -4.27 2.49
C PHE A 62 4.69 -5.51 1.66
N LEU A 63 5.45 -5.34 0.58
CA LEU A 63 5.75 -6.38 -0.39
C LEU A 63 7.23 -6.33 -0.77
N TYR A 64 8.00 -7.33 -0.33
CA TYR A 64 9.46 -7.35 -0.38
C TYR A 64 10.06 -6.07 0.23
N ARG A 65 10.73 -5.24 -0.59
CA ARG A 65 11.28 -3.94 -0.19
C ARG A 65 10.44 -2.76 -0.70
N SER A 66 9.20 -3.02 -1.12
CA SER A 66 8.25 -2.00 -1.59
C SER A 66 7.08 -1.84 -0.62
N ILE A 67 6.56 -0.62 -0.52
CA ILE A 67 5.29 -0.34 0.15
C ILE A 67 4.32 0.21 -0.89
N ILE A 68 3.12 -0.35 -0.94
CA ILE A 68 2.01 0.17 -1.72
C ILE A 68 0.93 0.61 -0.74
N LEU A 69 0.52 1.87 -0.80
CA LEU A 69 -0.43 2.43 0.15
C LEU A 69 -1.59 3.11 -0.56
N PHE A 70 -2.77 2.99 0.06
CA PHE A 70 -3.99 3.56 -0.47
C PHE A 70 -4.94 3.97 0.65
N SER A 71 -5.30 5.25 0.67
CA SER A 71 -6.34 5.83 1.51
C SER A 71 -7.20 6.80 0.70
N LYS A 72 -8.50 6.51 0.61
CA LYS A 72 -9.50 7.34 -0.08
C LYS A 72 -9.57 8.76 0.48
N GLU A 73 -9.46 8.92 1.79
CA GLU A 73 -9.64 10.19 2.51
C GLU A 73 -8.32 10.93 2.79
N ASN A 74 -7.21 10.54 2.13
CA ASN A 74 -5.88 11.11 2.40
C ASN A 74 -5.43 11.01 3.88
N HIS A 75 -5.96 10.04 4.62
CA HIS A 75 -5.53 9.76 5.98
C HIS A 75 -4.49 8.63 5.96
N VAL A 76 -3.23 9.01 6.14
CA VAL A 76 -2.09 8.09 6.23
C VAL A 76 -1.54 8.18 7.65
N ASP A 77 -1.41 7.04 8.31
CA ASP A 77 -0.87 6.96 9.68
C ASP A 77 0.67 7.06 9.64
N ILE A 78 1.18 8.27 9.86
CA ILE A 78 2.61 8.60 9.78
C ILE A 78 3.38 7.89 10.90
N ASP A 79 2.85 7.89 12.13
CA ASP A 79 3.52 7.30 13.29
C ASP A 79 3.73 5.79 13.10
N PHE A 80 2.74 5.10 12.55
CA PHE A 80 2.84 3.69 12.19
C PHE A 80 3.91 3.43 11.12
N LEU A 81 3.91 4.22 10.04
CA LEU A 81 4.89 4.08 8.96
C LEU A 81 6.31 4.41 9.43
N GLU A 82 6.49 5.43 10.27
CA GLU A 82 7.78 5.79 10.85
C GLU A 82 8.37 4.64 11.66
N GLN A 83 7.57 4.00 12.52
CA GLN A 83 8.00 2.84 13.30
C GLN A 83 8.46 1.68 12.41
N TRP A 84 7.71 1.39 11.34
CA TRP A 84 8.05 0.32 10.39
C TRP A 84 9.31 0.62 9.60
N MET A 85 9.41 1.83 9.05
CA MET A 85 10.56 2.28 8.26
C MET A 85 11.84 2.39 9.11
N GLY A 86 11.70 2.66 10.41
CA GLY A 86 12.80 2.60 11.37
C GLY A 86 13.41 1.21 11.56
N ILE A 87 12.64 0.14 11.33
CA ILE A 87 13.13 -1.25 11.35
C ILE A 87 13.81 -1.58 10.02
N SER A 88 13.11 -1.31 8.92
CA SER A 88 13.62 -1.56 7.57
C SER A 88 13.03 -0.54 6.59
N ALA A 89 13.87 0.35 6.09
CA ALA A 89 13.46 1.32 5.10
C ALA A 89 13.17 0.64 3.74
N PRO A 90 12.03 0.95 3.09
CA PRO A 90 11.68 0.39 1.79
C PRO A 90 12.55 0.99 0.68
N ASP A 91 12.84 0.29 -0.41
CA ASP A 91 13.45 0.95 -1.58
C ASP A 91 12.46 1.83 -2.32
N LYS A 92 11.17 1.49 -2.23
CA LYS A 92 10.10 2.11 -3.00
C LYS A 92 8.83 2.27 -2.18
N VAL A 93 8.21 3.44 -2.26
CA VAL A 93 6.83 3.65 -1.80
C VAL A 93 6.00 4.10 -2.99
N ALA A 94 4.85 3.47 -3.20
CA ALA A 94 3.96 3.74 -4.33
C ALA A 94 2.52 3.94 -3.86
N GLY A 95 1.78 4.81 -4.53
CA GLY A 95 0.36 5.02 -4.27
C GLY A 95 -0.18 6.26 -4.96
N ARG A 96 -1.34 6.72 -4.47
CA ARG A 96 -1.93 8.00 -4.90
C ARG A 96 -1.04 9.16 -4.47
N GLU A 97 -0.89 10.17 -5.33
CA GLU A 97 -0.03 11.35 -5.09
C GLU A 97 -0.18 11.95 -3.71
N ASP A 98 -1.40 12.30 -3.31
CA ASP A 98 -1.68 12.88 -1.99
C ASP A 98 -1.22 11.98 -0.83
N ASN A 99 -1.41 10.65 -0.96
CA ASN A 99 -1.01 9.73 0.09
C ASN A 99 0.52 9.60 0.18
N VAL A 100 1.20 9.51 -0.97
CA VAL A 100 2.66 9.40 -1.05
C VAL A 100 3.33 10.70 -0.61
N ASN A 101 2.72 11.85 -0.93
CA ASN A 101 3.21 13.15 -0.49
C ASN A 101 3.25 13.26 1.04
N ILE A 102 2.26 12.71 1.75
CA ILE A 102 2.28 12.64 3.23
C ILE A 102 3.48 11.81 3.72
N VAL A 103 3.78 10.69 3.05
CA VAL A 103 4.91 9.82 3.42
C VAL A 103 6.26 10.44 3.07
N SER A 104 6.32 11.33 2.08
CA SER A 104 7.57 12.01 1.68
C SER A 104 8.23 12.78 2.84
N TRP A 105 7.45 13.20 3.85
CA TRP A 105 7.96 13.88 5.04
C TRP A 105 8.79 12.97 5.95
N LEU A 106 8.56 11.65 5.89
CA LEU A 106 9.34 10.64 6.61
C LEU A 106 10.61 10.26 5.85
N LEU A 107 10.52 10.24 4.52
CA LEU A 107 11.57 9.77 3.61
C LEU A 107 12.25 10.93 2.89
N THR A 108 12.80 11.86 3.66
CA THR A 108 13.37 13.13 3.13
C THR A 108 14.58 12.95 2.21
N ASP A 109 15.22 11.78 2.22
CA ASP A 109 16.31 11.39 1.33
C ASP A 109 15.83 10.75 0.02
N TYR A 110 14.51 10.56 -0.18
CA TYR A 110 13.94 9.91 -1.36
C TYR A 110 13.54 10.95 -2.40
N ASN A 111 13.64 10.54 -3.66
CA ASN A 111 13.15 11.33 -4.79
C ASN A 111 11.69 10.99 -5.04
N MET A 112 10.85 12.02 -5.11
CA MET A 112 9.44 11.87 -5.47
C MET A 112 9.24 12.07 -6.98
N GLU A 113 8.61 11.09 -7.62
CA GLU A 113 8.15 11.16 -9.02
C GLU A 113 6.63 11.07 -9.05
N THR A 114 5.97 11.88 -9.86
CA THR A 114 4.49 11.91 -10.00
C THR A 114 4.08 11.77 -11.46
N GLY A 115 2.83 11.36 -11.69
CA GLY A 115 2.33 11.09 -13.04
C GLY A 115 2.93 9.84 -13.68
N VAL A 116 3.46 8.93 -12.85
CA VAL A 116 4.03 7.68 -13.34
C VAL A 116 2.89 6.75 -13.71
N THR A 117 2.90 6.21 -14.94
CA THR A 117 1.81 5.35 -15.41
C THR A 117 1.71 4.04 -14.63
N HIS A 118 2.84 3.51 -14.15
CA HIS A 118 2.88 2.23 -13.45
C HIS A 118 4.05 2.17 -12.45
N PRO A 119 3.87 1.66 -11.21
CA PRO A 119 4.87 1.78 -10.15
C PRO A 119 6.02 0.78 -10.26
N GLY A 120 5.88 -0.25 -11.11
CA GLY A 120 6.94 -1.21 -11.41
C GLY A 120 7.45 -1.94 -10.17
N ILE A 121 6.57 -2.67 -9.48
CA ILE A 121 6.89 -3.38 -8.24
C ILE A 121 7.74 -4.61 -8.53
N THR A 122 8.80 -4.80 -7.74
CA THR A 122 9.79 -5.87 -7.92
C THR A 122 9.86 -6.79 -6.71
N ASP A 123 10.33 -8.01 -6.92
CA ASP A 123 10.70 -8.95 -5.86
C ASP A 123 12.04 -8.59 -5.19
N GLY A 124 12.53 -9.49 -4.33
CA GLY A 124 13.81 -9.36 -3.64
C GLY A 124 15.04 -9.33 -4.56
N ASP A 125 14.94 -9.88 -5.76
CA ASP A 125 16.01 -9.95 -6.76
C ASP A 125 15.91 -8.82 -7.81
N SER A 126 15.05 -7.82 -7.55
CA SER A 126 14.77 -6.69 -8.45
C SER A 126 14.11 -7.10 -9.78
N ILE A 127 13.43 -8.24 -9.81
CA ILE A 127 12.65 -8.70 -10.96
C ILE A 127 11.21 -8.20 -10.79
N LEU A 128 10.64 -7.61 -11.85
CA LEU A 128 9.26 -7.12 -11.82
C LEU A 128 8.27 -8.29 -11.58
N LEU A 129 7.37 -8.11 -10.62
CA LEU A 129 6.34 -9.10 -10.29
C LEU A 129 5.33 -9.23 -11.43
N GLU A 130 5.29 -10.39 -12.08
CA GLU A 130 4.42 -10.65 -13.24
C GLU A 130 2.94 -10.39 -12.95
N CYS A 131 2.47 -10.76 -11.75
CA CYS A 131 1.07 -10.56 -11.34
C CYS A 131 0.68 -9.08 -11.23
N LEU A 132 1.65 -8.15 -11.17
CA LEU A 132 1.41 -6.72 -11.00
C LEU A 132 1.82 -5.90 -12.23
N LYS A 133 1.89 -6.49 -13.44
CA LYS A 133 2.25 -5.78 -14.69
C LYS A 133 1.06 -5.37 -15.56
N GLY A 134 -0.15 -5.72 -15.14
CA GLY A 134 -1.36 -5.53 -15.93
C GLY A 134 -1.70 -4.06 -16.22
N ALA A 135 -2.32 -3.81 -17.37
CA ALA A 135 -2.77 -2.47 -17.78
C ALA A 135 -3.90 -1.93 -16.86
N GLU A 136 -4.60 -2.82 -16.15
CA GLU A 136 -5.61 -2.47 -15.15
C GLU A 136 -5.06 -1.70 -13.94
N TYR A 137 -3.74 -1.68 -13.78
CA TYR A 137 -3.03 -0.91 -12.75
C TYR A 137 -2.47 0.41 -13.28
N GLU A 138 -2.64 0.72 -14.57
CA GLU A 138 -2.24 2.03 -15.09
C GLU A 138 -3.06 3.15 -14.43
N GLY A 139 -2.38 4.25 -14.10
CA GLY A 139 -2.96 5.40 -13.43
C GLY A 139 -1.94 6.51 -13.19
N ASP A 140 -2.31 7.49 -12.36
CA ASP A 140 -1.43 8.61 -11.99
C ASP A 140 -0.70 8.30 -10.68
N TRP A 141 0.30 7.43 -10.75
CA TRP A 141 1.05 7.02 -9.57
C TRP A 141 2.03 8.09 -9.13
N ALA A 142 2.19 8.18 -7.81
CA ALA A 142 3.37 8.78 -7.21
C ALA A 142 4.27 7.69 -6.64
N LEU A 143 5.58 7.93 -6.76
CA LEU A 143 6.63 7.05 -6.30
C LEU A 143 7.60 7.83 -5.42
N LEU A 144 8.06 7.21 -4.33
CA LEU A 144 9.28 7.59 -3.62
C LEU A 144 10.30 6.50 -3.84
N THR A 145 11.49 6.86 -4.33
CA THR A 145 12.62 5.95 -4.50
C THR A 145 13.92 6.58 -3.99
N ARG A 146 14.83 5.76 -3.47
CA ARG A 146 16.19 6.19 -3.11
C ARG A 146 17.03 6.60 -4.32
#